data_AF-A0A2V6ZL47-F1
#
_entry.id   AF-A0A2V6ZL47-F1
#
_cell.length_a   1.000
_cell.length_b   1.000
_cell.length_c   1.000
_cell.angle_alpha   90.00
_cell.angle_beta   90.00
_cell.angle_gamma   90.00
#
_symmetry.space_group_name_H-M   'P 1'
#
loop_
_entity.id
_entity.type
_entity.pdbx_description
1 polymer ?
#
loop_
_entity_poly.entity_id
_entity_poly.type
_entity_poly.pdbx_seq_one_letter_code
_entity_poly.pdbx_strand_id
1 'polypeptide(L)'
;MSQGASLTTNQKVVVWVRGKLGHKIGRGECWDLGEQALKQAGANTSNDLGPVGDDTDYIWGDPISDISKIEPGDILQIRDHLVTTKTMIEYVFKDGSTETETNERTAKRGHHTAIVNGKLDANGGVRTLEQHVRPGGDIVQNMYLPTRDVPETVTKSTEQRKHPRTKQLERVSVTKTVTVTVTGTIWPYHPKAK
;
A
#
# COMPACT_ATOMS: atom_id res chain seq x y z
N MET A 1 16.11 -0.14 39.56
CA MET A 1 15.06 0.31 38.64
C MET A 1 15.67 0.40 37.25
N SER A 2 15.31 -0.48 36.32
CA SER A 2 15.76 -0.33 34.94
C SER A 2 15.02 0.84 34.31
N GLN A 3 15.71 1.91 33.94
CA GLN A 3 15.17 2.89 33.00
C GLN A 3 14.79 2.13 31.74
N GLY A 4 13.49 2.12 31.39
CA GLY A 4 13.03 1.49 30.16
C GLY A 4 13.76 2.10 28.96
N ALA A 5 14.13 1.27 27.98
CA ALA A 5 14.83 1.74 26.78
C ALA A 5 14.03 2.87 26.11
N SER A 6 14.69 3.98 25.80
CA SER A 6 14.09 5.07 25.04
C SER A 6 13.70 4.59 23.65
N LEU A 7 12.53 5.00 23.15
CA LEU A 7 12.08 4.65 21.81
C LEU A 7 13.08 5.10 20.74
N THR A 8 13.28 4.24 19.73
CA THR A 8 14.02 4.61 18.51
C THR A 8 13.28 5.69 17.72
N THR A 9 13.96 6.37 16.81
CA THR A 9 13.34 7.37 15.91
C THR A 9 12.15 6.79 15.15
N ASN A 10 12.33 5.63 14.53
CA ASN A 10 11.29 4.87 13.85
C ASN A 10 10.08 4.57 14.75
N GLN A 11 10.32 4.11 15.98
CA GLN A 11 9.24 3.84 16.92
C GLN A 11 8.48 5.12 17.27
N LYS A 12 9.16 6.26 17.46
CA LYS A 12 8.52 7.56 17.70
C LYS A 12 7.66 7.99 16.50
N VAL A 13 8.16 7.84 15.27
CA VAL A 13 7.41 8.10 14.03
C VAL A 13 6.11 7.30 14.03
N VAL A 14 6.19 5.97 14.17
CA VAL A 14 5.01 5.09 14.11
C VAL A 14 4.01 5.41 15.22
N VAL A 15 4.48 5.57 16.46
CA VAL A 15 3.62 5.88 17.61
C VAL A 15 2.85 7.18 17.37
N TRP A 16 3.55 8.22 16.90
CA TRP A 16 2.93 9.50 16.63
C TRP A 16 1.87 9.39 15.53
N VAL A 17 2.22 8.80 14.38
CA VAL A 17 1.31 8.72 13.22
C VAL A 17 0.10 7.83 13.52
N ARG A 18 0.26 6.72 14.25
CA ARG A 18 -0.88 5.89 14.69
C ARG A 18 -1.85 6.69 15.55
N GLY A 19 -1.34 7.56 16.43
CA GLY A 19 -2.16 8.50 17.21
C GLY A 19 -2.88 9.56 16.37
N LYS A 20 -2.61 9.64 15.05
CA LYS A 20 -3.26 10.56 14.11
C LYS A 20 -4.25 9.90 13.15
N LEU A 21 -4.47 8.58 13.24
CA LEU A 21 -5.48 7.90 12.42
C LEU A 21 -6.83 8.61 12.47
N GLY A 22 -7.41 8.87 11.29
CA GLY A 22 -8.68 9.59 11.16
C GLY A 22 -8.59 11.11 11.25
N HIS A 23 -7.40 11.67 11.53
CA HIS A 23 -7.19 13.11 11.60
C HIS A 23 -6.47 13.64 10.36
N LYS A 24 -6.76 14.90 10.02
CA LYS A 24 -6.04 15.67 9.01
C LYS A 24 -4.80 16.30 9.62
N ILE A 25 -3.66 16.13 8.97
CA ILE A 25 -2.36 16.64 9.37
C ILE A 25 -1.91 17.73 8.41
N GLY A 26 -1.60 18.92 8.95
CA GLY A 26 -1.23 20.08 8.14
C GLY A 26 -2.35 20.48 7.18
N ARG A 27 -2.01 20.67 5.91
CA ARG A 27 -2.95 21.03 4.85
C ARG A 27 -3.73 19.83 4.32
N GLY A 28 -3.40 18.61 4.77
CA GLY A 28 -4.00 17.39 4.24
C GLY A 28 -3.14 16.71 3.18
N GLU A 29 -1.94 17.21 2.93
CA GLU A 29 -1.03 16.65 1.93
C GLU A 29 -0.31 15.40 2.44
N CYS A 30 0.09 14.52 1.52
CA CYS A 30 0.89 13.34 1.86
C CYS A 30 2.26 13.73 2.44
N TRP A 31 2.86 14.79 1.89
CA TRP A 31 4.13 15.34 2.35
C TRP A 31 4.06 15.90 3.78
N ASP A 32 2.96 16.61 4.12
CA ASP A 32 2.76 17.20 5.46
C ASP A 32 2.79 16.13 6.57
N LEU A 33 2.29 14.93 6.27
CA LEU A 33 2.32 13.80 7.20
C LEU A 33 3.75 13.33 7.48
N GLY A 34 4.56 13.14 6.44
CA GLY A 34 5.97 12.74 6.55
C GLY A 34 6.79 13.77 7.33
N GLU A 35 6.68 15.05 6.97
CA GLU A 35 7.38 16.15 7.64
C GLU A 35 7.06 16.21 9.14
N GLN A 36 5.77 16.18 9.49
CA GLN A 36 5.37 16.30 10.89
C GLN A 36 5.75 15.05 11.69
N ALA A 37 5.65 13.86 11.11
CA ALA A 37 6.04 12.64 11.81
C ALA A 37 7.53 12.62 12.14
N LEU A 38 8.39 13.00 11.19
CA LEU A 38 9.84 13.08 11.39
C LEU A 38 10.21 14.17 12.40
N LYS A 39 9.61 15.36 12.28
CA LYS A 39 9.83 16.46 13.24
C LYS A 39 9.49 16.05 14.67
N GLN A 40 8.37 15.36 14.87
CA GLN A 40 7.92 14.91 16.19
C GLN A 40 8.77 13.76 16.75
N ALA A 41 9.39 12.97 15.88
CA ALA A 41 10.36 11.95 16.27
C ALA A 41 11.75 12.51 16.60
N GLY A 42 12.01 13.80 16.31
CA GLY A 42 13.33 14.41 16.41
C GLY A 42 14.27 13.99 15.27
N ALA A 43 13.72 13.66 14.11
CA ALA A 43 14.46 13.33 12.90
C ALA A 43 14.59 14.54 11.96
N ASN A 44 15.57 14.47 11.07
CA ASN A 44 15.66 15.34 9.91
C ASN A 44 14.46 15.09 8.99
N THR A 45 13.95 16.16 8.39
CA THR A 45 12.85 16.10 7.43
C THR A 45 13.36 16.35 6.00
N SER A 46 12.49 16.31 4.98
CA SER A 46 12.94 16.57 3.61
C SER A 46 13.47 18.00 3.43
N ASN A 47 12.94 18.95 4.20
CA ASN A 47 13.44 20.33 4.23
C ASN A 47 14.86 20.45 4.79
N ASP A 48 15.31 19.49 5.60
CA ASP A 48 16.66 19.51 6.18
C ASP A 48 17.70 18.83 5.27
N LEU A 49 17.27 17.88 4.41
CA LEU A 49 18.17 16.93 3.75
C LEU A 49 18.37 17.16 2.24
N GLY A 50 17.51 17.95 1.59
CA GLY A 50 17.59 18.13 0.15
C GLY A 50 16.66 19.19 -0.40
N PRO A 51 16.59 19.33 -1.72
CA PRO A 51 15.66 20.24 -2.36
C PRO A 51 14.21 19.81 -2.11
N VAL A 52 13.32 20.79 -2.04
CA VAL A 52 11.87 20.59 -1.93
C VAL A 52 11.16 21.41 -3.01
N GLY A 53 10.15 20.83 -3.63
CA GLY A 53 9.34 21.45 -4.68
C GLY A 53 8.30 20.47 -5.19
N ASP A 54 7.28 20.97 -5.90
CA ASP A 54 6.06 20.22 -6.23
C ASP A 54 6.28 18.89 -6.96
N ASP A 55 7.38 18.77 -7.71
CA ASP A 55 7.75 17.57 -8.47
C ASP A 55 9.14 17.04 -8.09
N THR A 56 9.68 17.40 -6.93
CA THR A 56 11.03 16.99 -6.51
C THR A 56 11.04 15.61 -5.86
N ASP A 57 12.02 14.78 -6.20
CA ASP A 57 12.31 13.57 -5.43
C ASP A 57 12.98 13.92 -4.11
N TYR A 58 12.18 13.95 -3.04
CA TYR A 58 12.59 14.31 -1.70
C TYR A 58 13.57 13.30 -1.10
N ILE A 59 14.44 13.77 -0.21
CA ILE A 59 15.29 12.91 0.62
C ILE A 59 14.70 12.89 2.03
N TRP A 60 14.28 11.72 2.50
CA TRP A 60 13.59 11.58 3.79
C TRP A 60 14.48 11.02 4.91
N GLY A 61 15.73 10.66 4.59
CA GLY A 61 16.66 10.03 5.52
C GLY A 61 17.75 9.25 4.77
N ASP A 62 18.24 8.19 5.40
CA ASP A 62 19.23 7.32 4.79
C ASP A 62 18.55 6.32 3.84
N PRO A 63 18.96 6.23 2.56
CA PRO A 63 18.29 5.38 1.59
C PRO A 63 18.45 3.90 1.92
N ILE A 64 17.38 3.14 1.74
CA ILE A 64 17.37 1.69 1.94
C ILE A 64 17.48 1.03 0.57
N SER A 65 18.54 0.26 0.35
CA SER A 65 18.85 -0.32 -0.96
C SER A 65 17.92 -1.47 -1.40
N ASP A 66 17.19 -2.06 -0.45
CA ASP A 66 16.32 -3.21 -0.66
C ASP A 66 15.04 -3.03 0.16
N ILE A 67 13.90 -3.00 -0.53
CA ILE A 67 12.59 -2.82 0.10
C ILE A 67 12.22 -3.95 1.08
N SER A 68 12.87 -5.11 1.02
CA SER A 68 12.70 -6.18 2.00
C SER A 68 13.19 -5.81 3.41
N LYS A 69 14.05 -4.80 3.52
CA LYS A 69 14.68 -4.34 4.76
C LYS A 69 13.93 -3.20 5.45
N ILE A 70 12.79 -2.77 4.91
CA ILE A 70 12.00 -1.72 5.53
C ILE A 70 11.49 -2.14 6.91
N GLU A 71 11.43 -1.17 7.81
CA GLU A 71 10.96 -1.31 9.16
C GLU A 71 9.83 -0.32 9.45
N PRO A 72 8.95 -0.61 10.43
CA PRO A 72 7.95 0.35 10.88
C PRO A 72 8.60 1.70 11.21
N GLY A 73 8.10 2.78 10.62
CA GLY A 73 8.60 4.15 10.81
C GLY A 73 9.41 4.67 9.64
N ASP A 74 9.78 3.81 8.69
CA ASP A 74 10.43 4.23 7.46
C ASP A 74 9.50 5.06 6.59
N ILE A 75 10.11 5.92 5.78
CA ILE A 75 9.40 6.78 4.84
C ILE A 75 9.56 6.20 3.43
N LEU A 76 8.44 6.02 2.75
CA LEU A 76 8.40 5.60 1.35
C LEU A 76 8.06 6.82 0.49
N GLN A 77 8.97 7.21 -0.39
CA GLN A 77 8.63 8.07 -1.51
C GLN A 77 8.19 7.21 -2.69
N ILE A 78 7.10 7.62 -3.33
CA ILE A 78 6.41 6.84 -4.37
C ILE A 78 6.28 7.71 -5.62
N ARG A 79 6.54 7.11 -6.79
CA ARG A 79 6.36 7.73 -8.11
C ARG A 79 5.65 6.78 -9.07
N ASP A 80 4.66 7.32 -9.78
CA ASP A 80 3.94 6.67 -10.87
C ASP A 80 3.51 5.23 -10.55
N HIS A 81 3.11 5.02 -9.29
CA HIS A 81 2.78 3.72 -8.78
C HIS A 81 1.36 3.35 -9.17
N LEU A 82 1.26 2.26 -9.93
CA LEU A 82 0.00 1.72 -10.40
C LEU A 82 -0.15 0.30 -9.88
N VAL A 83 -1.30 0.01 -9.30
CA VAL A 83 -1.69 -1.34 -8.89
C VAL A 83 -2.90 -1.74 -9.71
N THR A 84 -2.68 -2.59 -10.70
CA THR A 84 -3.75 -3.14 -11.54
C THR A 84 -4.15 -4.51 -11.01
N THR A 85 -5.39 -4.64 -10.56
CA THR A 85 -5.98 -5.90 -10.13
C THR A 85 -6.91 -6.40 -11.23
N LYS A 86 -6.58 -7.55 -11.82
CA LYS A 86 -7.42 -8.26 -12.77
C LYS A 86 -8.03 -9.48 -12.08
N THR A 87 -9.36 -9.58 -12.10
CA THR A 87 -10.12 -10.74 -11.62
C THR A 87 -10.77 -11.40 -12.81
N MET A 88 -10.42 -12.67 -13.04
CA MET A 88 -11.07 -13.53 -14.01
C MET A 88 -11.85 -14.60 -13.26
N ILE A 89 -13.11 -14.82 -13.65
CA ILE A 89 -13.95 -15.88 -13.09
C ILE A 89 -14.39 -16.77 -14.25
N GLU A 90 -14.01 -18.03 -14.20
CA GLU A 90 -14.46 -19.06 -15.12
C GLU A 90 -15.53 -19.92 -14.44
N TYR A 91 -16.67 -20.07 -15.11
CA TYR A 91 -17.75 -20.96 -14.74
C TYR A 91 -17.74 -22.16 -15.69
N VAL A 92 -17.72 -23.37 -15.14
CA VAL A 92 -17.81 -24.62 -15.91
C VAL A 92 -19.14 -25.30 -15.58
N PHE A 93 -19.99 -25.41 -16.60
CA PHE A 93 -21.31 -26.03 -16.54
C PHE A 93 -21.21 -27.56 -16.64
N LYS A 94 -22.28 -28.27 -16.29
CA LYS A 94 -22.30 -29.74 -16.26
C LYS A 94 -22.11 -30.38 -17.62
N ASP A 95 -22.55 -29.69 -18.68
CA ASP A 95 -22.38 -30.12 -20.07
C ASP A 95 -20.96 -29.83 -20.62
N GLY A 96 -20.08 -29.29 -19.77
CA GLY A 96 -18.71 -28.92 -20.12
C GLY A 96 -18.59 -27.55 -20.81
N SER A 97 -19.70 -26.84 -21.04
CA SER A 97 -19.63 -25.47 -21.54
C SER A 97 -19.06 -24.53 -20.48
N THR A 98 -18.47 -23.43 -20.93
CA THR A 98 -17.85 -22.44 -20.05
C THR A 98 -18.38 -21.03 -20.30
N GLU A 99 -18.33 -20.22 -19.24
CA GLU A 99 -18.58 -18.78 -19.28
C GLU A 99 -17.44 -18.09 -18.51
N THR A 100 -16.95 -16.97 -19.02
CA THR A 100 -15.87 -16.21 -18.37
C THR A 100 -16.30 -14.77 -18.13
N GLU A 101 -16.08 -14.30 -16.91
CA GLU A 101 -16.20 -12.89 -16.53
C GLU A 101 -14.81 -12.33 -16.24
N THR A 102 -14.54 -11.10 -16.68
CA THR A 102 -13.28 -10.40 -16.36
C THR A 102 -13.58 -8.99 -15.86
N ASN A 103 -12.98 -8.62 -14.73
CA ASN A 103 -12.99 -7.27 -14.19
C ASN A 103 -11.56 -6.80 -13.96
N GLU A 104 -11.28 -5.54 -14.29
CA GLU A 104 -9.98 -4.92 -14.08
C GLU A 104 -10.15 -3.58 -13.39
N ARG A 105 -9.28 -3.28 -12.42
CA ARG A 105 -9.25 -2.01 -11.69
C ARG A 105 -7.82 -1.59 -11.45
N THR A 106 -7.56 -0.30 -11.62
CA THR A 106 -6.24 0.29 -11.34
C THR A 106 -6.34 1.34 -10.25
N ALA A 107 -5.57 1.16 -9.18
CA ALA A 107 -5.31 2.21 -8.20
C ALA A 107 -4.02 2.95 -8.59
N LYS A 108 -4.02 4.28 -8.46
CA LYS A 108 -2.90 5.14 -8.85
C LYS A 108 -2.41 5.98 -7.67
N ARG A 109 -1.10 6.05 -7.52
CA ARG A 109 -0.37 7.08 -6.75
C ARG A 109 0.60 7.74 -7.71
N GLY A 110 0.48 9.06 -7.89
CA GLY A 110 1.44 9.84 -8.68
C GLY A 110 2.72 10.04 -7.88
N HIS A 111 2.99 11.27 -7.48
CA HIS A 111 3.99 11.57 -6.46
C HIS A 111 3.35 11.47 -5.07
N HIS A 112 3.87 10.61 -4.21
CA HIS A 112 3.26 10.36 -2.90
C HIS A 112 4.28 10.00 -1.83
N THR A 113 3.92 10.27 -0.58
CA THR A 113 4.70 9.87 0.60
C THR A 113 3.86 8.99 1.51
N ALA A 114 4.45 7.90 1.99
CA ALA A 114 3.81 6.95 2.91
C ALA A 114 4.75 6.59 4.06
N ILE A 115 4.20 6.24 5.22
CA ILE A 115 4.98 5.84 6.40
C ILE A 115 4.76 4.36 6.66
N VAL A 116 5.81 3.57 6.77
CA VAL A 116 5.72 2.12 6.99
C VAL A 116 5.11 1.83 8.37
N ASN A 117 4.09 0.97 8.40
CA ASN A 117 3.29 0.63 9.59
C ASN A 117 3.39 -0.86 9.97
N GLY A 118 4.27 -1.61 9.32
CA GLY A 118 4.47 -3.05 9.52
C GLY A 118 5.65 -3.57 8.72
N LYS A 119 5.89 -4.88 8.78
CA LYS A 119 6.88 -5.52 7.91
C LYS A 119 6.28 -5.78 6.53
N LEU A 120 7.16 -5.95 5.54
CA LEU A 120 6.78 -6.52 4.25
C LEU A 120 6.22 -7.93 4.48
N ASP A 121 5.08 -8.23 3.87
CA ASP A 121 4.47 -9.55 3.95
C ASP A 121 5.04 -10.50 2.88
N ALA A 122 4.60 -11.77 2.94
CA ALA A 122 5.04 -12.81 2.00
C ALA A 122 4.68 -12.50 0.54
N ASN A 123 3.66 -11.67 0.31
CA ASN A 123 3.20 -11.25 -1.01
C ASN A 123 3.95 -10.01 -1.52
N GLY A 124 4.87 -9.45 -0.74
CA GLY A 124 5.58 -8.24 -1.11
C GLY A 124 4.73 -6.97 -0.97
N GLY A 125 3.71 -6.97 -0.12
CA GLY A 125 3.01 -5.75 0.27
C GLY A 125 3.31 -5.35 1.71
N VAL A 126 3.04 -4.09 2.02
CA VAL A 126 3.29 -3.53 3.35
C VAL A 126 2.12 -2.65 3.79
N ARG A 127 1.86 -2.64 5.11
CA ARG A 127 0.92 -1.68 5.70
C ARG A 127 1.58 -0.32 5.82
N THR A 128 0.87 0.72 5.42
CA THR A 128 1.36 2.09 5.42
C THR A 128 0.37 3.04 6.11
N LEU A 129 0.88 4.10 6.72
CA LEU A 129 0.09 5.22 7.22
C LEU A 129 0.25 6.38 6.24
N GLU A 130 -0.86 6.85 5.72
CA GLU A 130 -0.87 7.75 4.57
C GLU A 130 -2.01 8.76 4.67
N GLN A 131 -1.82 9.88 3.98
CA GLN A 131 -2.80 10.95 3.84
C GLN A 131 -2.78 11.44 2.39
N HIS A 132 -3.84 12.11 1.94
CA HIS A 132 -4.07 12.47 0.54
C HIS A 132 -4.16 11.24 -0.37
N VAL A 133 -4.89 10.22 0.10
CA VAL A 133 -5.12 8.98 -0.63
C VAL A 133 -6.57 8.53 -0.47
N ARG A 134 -7.18 8.05 -1.55
CA ARG A 134 -8.52 7.45 -1.50
C ARG A 134 -8.49 6.15 -0.67
N PRO A 135 -9.55 5.83 0.07
CA PRO A 135 -10.87 6.48 0.03
C PRO A 135 -11.01 7.71 0.92
N GLY A 136 -10.27 7.83 2.02
CA GLY A 136 -10.49 8.89 3.02
C GLY A 136 -9.93 10.26 2.63
N GLY A 137 -9.18 10.37 1.54
CA GLY A 137 -8.67 11.66 1.06
C GLY A 137 -7.62 12.23 2.01
N ASP A 138 -7.92 13.37 2.63
CA ASP A 138 -6.98 14.22 3.35
C ASP A 138 -6.82 13.90 4.85
N ILE A 139 -7.32 12.75 5.29
CA ILE A 139 -7.09 12.20 6.63
C ILE A 139 -6.09 11.04 6.63
N VAL A 140 -5.40 10.84 7.75
CA VAL A 140 -4.48 9.72 7.96
C VAL A 140 -5.24 8.40 8.01
N GLN A 141 -4.82 7.44 7.19
CA GLN A 141 -5.43 6.13 7.03
C GLN A 141 -4.37 5.03 7.06
N ASN A 142 -4.77 3.83 7.49
CA ASN A 142 -3.94 2.64 7.38
C ASN A 142 -4.22 1.92 6.06
N MET A 143 -3.30 2.03 5.12
CA MET A 143 -3.41 1.49 3.77
C MET A 143 -2.60 0.20 3.63
N TYR A 144 -2.83 -0.50 2.53
CA TYR A 144 -1.99 -1.61 2.09
C TYR A 144 -1.38 -1.23 0.74
N LEU A 145 -0.06 -1.32 0.66
CA LEU A 145 0.73 -0.95 -0.51
C LEU A 145 1.46 -2.18 -1.05
N PRO A 146 1.00 -2.76 -2.17
CA PRO A 146 1.80 -3.71 -2.95
C PRO A 146 3.06 -3.04 -3.49
N THR A 147 4.24 -3.65 -3.28
CA THR A 147 5.52 -3.07 -3.76
C THR A 147 6.08 -3.77 -4.99
N ARG A 148 5.45 -4.87 -5.41
CA ARG A 148 5.80 -5.69 -6.57
C ARG A 148 4.58 -6.49 -7.01
N ASP A 149 4.68 -7.12 -8.18
CA ASP A 149 3.68 -8.09 -8.63
C ASP A 149 3.41 -9.13 -7.54
N VAL A 150 2.13 -9.38 -7.30
CA VAL A 150 1.70 -10.42 -6.36
C VAL A 150 1.46 -11.69 -7.17
N PRO A 151 1.95 -12.85 -6.71
CA PRO A 151 1.64 -14.13 -7.34
C PRO A 151 0.13 -14.30 -7.55
N GLU A 152 -0.24 -14.90 -8.68
CA GLU A 152 -1.64 -15.14 -8.97
C GLU A 152 -2.29 -15.98 -7.86
N THR A 153 -3.50 -15.60 -7.48
CA THR A 153 -4.28 -16.35 -6.51
C THR A 153 -5.43 -17.03 -7.24
N VAL A 154 -5.45 -18.36 -7.19
CA VAL A 154 -6.53 -19.18 -7.74
C VAL A 154 -7.39 -19.73 -6.62
N THR A 155 -8.68 -19.42 -6.64
CA THR A 155 -9.68 -19.98 -5.73
C THR A 155 -10.67 -20.81 -6.53
N LYS A 156 -10.89 -22.05 -6.10
CA LYS A 156 -11.91 -22.93 -6.69
C LYS A 156 -13.11 -23.04 -5.74
N SER A 157 -14.31 -22.96 -6.29
CA SER A 157 -15.55 -23.11 -5.54
C SER A 157 -16.66 -23.66 -6.44
N THR A 158 -17.89 -23.69 -5.92
CA THR A 158 -19.09 -24.00 -6.70
C THR A 158 -20.19 -23.01 -6.36
N GLU A 159 -21.03 -22.65 -7.32
CA GLU A 159 -22.21 -21.81 -7.08
C GLU A 159 -23.39 -22.26 -7.94
N GLN A 160 -24.58 -21.72 -7.67
CA GLN A 160 -25.75 -21.91 -8.52
C GLN A 160 -25.79 -20.82 -9.59
N ARG A 161 -25.78 -21.18 -10.87
CA ARG A 161 -25.79 -20.24 -11.99
C ARG A 161 -26.79 -20.69 -13.05
N LYS A 162 -27.47 -19.74 -13.69
CA LYS A 162 -28.36 -20.06 -14.81
C LYS A 162 -27.51 -20.33 -16.05
N HIS A 163 -27.70 -21.50 -16.65
CA HIS A 163 -27.04 -21.85 -17.89
C HIS A 163 -27.40 -20.84 -19.00
N PRO A 164 -26.42 -20.28 -19.73
CA PRO A 164 -26.64 -19.17 -20.66
C PRO A 164 -27.58 -19.55 -21.82
N ARG A 165 -27.53 -20.81 -22.28
CA ARG A 165 -28.44 -21.34 -23.32
C ARG A 165 -29.76 -21.86 -22.78
N THR A 166 -29.74 -22.92 -21.96
CA THR A 166 -30.96 -23.59 -21.47
C THR A 166 -31.75 -22.81 -20.42
N LYS A 167 -31.14 -21.76 -19.82
CA LYS A 167 -31.68 -20.95 -18.73
C LYS A 167 -32.00 -21.73 -17.44
N GLN A 168 -31.67 -23.02 -17.39
CA GLN A 168 -31.83 -23.85 -16.21
C GLN A 168 -30.79 -23.47 -15.15
N LEU A 169 -31.20 -23.50 -13.89
CA LEU A 169 -30.30 -23.28 -12.77
C LEU A 169 -29.52 -24.57 -12.51
N GLU A 170 -28.20 -24.48 -12.47
CA GLU A 170 -27.35 -25.61 -12.10
C GLU A 170 -26.17 -25.20 -11.24
N ARG A 171 -25.66 -26.18 -10.48
CA ARG A 171 -24.42 -26.03 -9.74
C ARG A 171 -23.26 -26.11 -10.73
N VAL A 172 -22.50 -25.01 -10.83
CA VAL A 172 -21.33 -24.87 -11.69
C VAL A 172 -20.05 -24.93 -10.87
N SER A 173 -18.96 -25.39 -11.48
CA SER A 173 -17.62 -25.21 -10.90
C SER A 173 -17.12 -23.81 -11.21
N VAL A 174 -16.52 -23.14 -10.24
CA VAL A 174 -16.03 -21.78 -10.36
C VAL A 174 -14.54 -21.75 -10.12
N THR A 175 -13.78 -21.19 -11.06
CA THR A 175 -12.37 -20.88 -10.90
C THR A 175 -12.21 -19.37 -10.93
N LYS A 176 -11.84 -18.78 -9.79
CA LYS A 176 -11.50 -17.35 -9.70
C LYS A 176 -9.99 -17.20 -9.69
N THR A 177 -9.45 -16.49 -10.67
CA THR A 177 -8.04 -16.11 -10.76
C THR A 177 -7.92 -14.61 -10.53
N VAL A 178 -7.07 -14.22 -9.58
CA VAL A 178 -6.74 -12.82 -9.31
C VAL A 178 -5.27 -12.60 -9.61
N THR A 179 -4.99 -11.63 -10.47
CA THR A 179 -3.64 -11.17 -10.80
C THR A 179 -3.50 -9.72 -10.34
N VAL A 180 -2.39 -9.41 -9.66
CA VAL A 180 -2.05 -8.04 -9.25
C VAL A 180 -0.71 -7.68 -9.86
N THR A 181 -0.72 -6.70 -10.75
CA THR A 181 0.48 -6.14 -11.38
C THR A 181 0.78 -4.78 -10.78
N VAL A 182 2.05 -4.53 -10.50
CA VAL A 182 2.55 -3.32 -9.86
C VAL A 182 3.63 -2.69 -10.72
N THR A 183 3.46 -1.41 -11.05
CA THR A 183 4.48 -0.59 -11.73
C THR A 183 4.79 0.65 -10.91
N GLY A 184 5.80 1.41 -11.35
CA GLY A 184 6.26 2.64 -10.69
C GLY A 184 7.47 2.39 -9.80
N THR A 185 7.84 3.42 -9.05
CA THR A 185 9.06 3.42 -8.23
C THR A 185 8.73 3.73 -6.78
N ILE A 186 9.38 3.00 -5.87
CA ILE A 186 9.33 3.25 -4.44
C ILE A 186 10.76 3.41 -3.94
N TRP A 187 11.06 4.54 -3.31
CA TRP A 187 12.33 4.77 -2.62
C TRP A 187 12.10 4.77 -1.10
N PRO A 188 12.57 3.72 -0.41
CA PRO A 188 12.49 3.64 1.05
C PRO A 188 13.65 4.38 1.73
N TYR A 189 13.37 5.03 2.85
CA TYR A 189 14.34 5.76 3.66
C TYR A 189 14.18 5.43 5.15
N HIS A 190 15.30 5.19 5.82
CA HIS A 190 15.38 5.16 7.28
C HIS A 190 15.48 6.60 7.82
N PRO A 191 14.58 7.03 8.73
CA PRO A 191 14.65 8.33 9.38
C PRO A 191 15.99 8.60 10.04
N LYS A 192 16.66 9.69 9.64
CA LYS A 192 17.92 10.13 10.22
C LYS A 192 17.67 11.06 11.40
N ALA A 193 18.08 10.66 12.61
CA ALA A 193 17.97 11.52 13.81
C ALA A 193 18.69 12.87 13.61
N LYS A 194 18.18 13.93 14.25
CA LYS A 194 18.88 15.23 14.34
C LYS A 194 20.03 15.20 15.33
#